data_AF-A0A819MYS3-F1
#
_entry.id   AF-A0A819MYS3-F1
#
_cell.length_a   1.000
_cell.length_b   1.000
_cell.length_c   1.000
_cell.angle_alpha   90.00
_cell.angle_beta   90.00
_cell.angle_gamma   90.00
#
_symmetry.space_group_name_H-M   'P 1'
#
loop_
_entity.id
_entity.type
_entity.pdbx_description
1 polymer ?
#
loop_
_entity_poly.entity_id
_entity_poly.type
_entity_poly.pdbx_seq_one_letter_code
_entity_poly.pdbx_strand_id
1 'polypeptide(L)'
;QYTIDQIRPQPDGTPSKIKVKVHLNRHGIFAITQASIVDKNEESTEIAMDTKGGIEKTTVPNVPTTNEPTVESKTPAGNNQQDGDEDEDEDEPKKTTTKSKMKGIDLPIIVRVSGTTKQELDQLIEQEHEMISSDKREKERSDAKNAVEEYVYDMRGKLDGGEYERYSDERNRQRLLNDLRTTENWLYNQGMHQDKYAYVERLNALKNLGDPIRNRYYEAENRQYYMQDFIKSLKQIEDAIQIWQTKSSDKYSHIDKSDIEKVYRILTEKRKWYDQTANRFNTLRQHEDPAVLCAQIKQERDALERECWNILNKPKPKADLPKDTSADGSRRQAPPSDGKQQQNQSQPPPPSSSGKKLSSSKKQSQQPNTQQSSMETD
;
A
#
# COMPACT_ATOMS: atom_id res chain seq x y z
N GLN A 1 -46.86 0.31 3.40
CA GLN A 1 -47.81 1.24 2.73
C GLN A 1 -47.02 2.20 1.84
N TYR A 2 -47.55 2.49 0.65
CA TYR A 2 -47.03 3.52 -0.25
C TYR A 2 -48.17 4.50 -0.56
N THR A 3 -47.90 5.79 -0.51
CA THR A 3 -48.86 6.85 -0.86
C THR A 3 -48.25 7.72 -1.95
N ILE A 4 -48.93 7.84 -3.10
CA ILE A 4 -48.56 8.77 -4.17
C ILE A 4 -49.31 10.07 -3.89
N ASP A 5 -48.59 11.16 -3.69
CA ASP A 5 -49.13 12.45 -3.26
C ASP A 5 -49.11 13.48 -4.42
N GLN A 6 -49.77 14.62 -4.22
CA GLN A 6 -49.83 15.77 -5.14
C GLN A 6 -50.43 15.47 -6.53
N ILE A 7 -51.25 14.42 -6.63
CA ILE A 7 -52.04 14.10 -7.83
C ILE A 7 -53.00 15.25 -8.12
N ARG A 8 -52.83 15.92 -9.27
CA ARG A 8 -53.73 16.98 -9.73
C ARG A 8 -54.81 16.41 -10.68
N PRO A 9 -56.05 16.94 -10.66
CA PRO A 9 -57.05 16.64 -11.68
C PRO A 9 -56.64 17.27 -13.02
N GLN A 10 -57.04 16.65 -14.13
CA GLN A 10 -56.81 17.23 -15.46
C GLN A 10 -57.75 18.43 -15.72
N PRO A 11 -57.34 19.43 -16.53
CA PRO A 11 -58.18 20.60 -16.85
C PRO A 11 -59.52 20.23 -17.54
N ASP A 12 -59.52 19.11 -18.24
CA ASP A 12 -60.64 18.51 -18.99
C ASP A 12 -61.63 17.72 -18.09
N GLY A 13 -61.38 17.66 -16.78
CA GLY A 13 -62.20 16.89 -15.83
C GLY A 13 -62.08 15.36 -15.96
N THR A 14 -61.34 14.87 -16.95
CA THR A 14 -61.06 13.45 -17.17
C THR A 14 -60.08 12.86 -16.14
N PRO A 15 -60.20 11.56 -15.81
CA PRO A 15 -59.40 10.95 -14.74
C PRO A 15 -57.91 10.82 -15.11
N SER A 16 -57.06 11.44 -14.30
CA SER A 16 -55.60 11.44 -14.42
C SER A 16 -55.01 10.03 -14.47
N LYS A 17 -54.36 9.65 -15.58
CA LYS A 17 -53.67 8.35 -15.70
C LYS A 17 -52.29 8.42 -15.04
N ILE A 18 -52.05 7.58 -14.03
CA ILE A 18 -50.77 7.50 -13.33
C ILE A 18 -50.04 6.22 -13.76
N LYS A 19 -48.80 6.37 -14.20
CA LYS A 19 -47.87 5.27 -14.48
C LYS A 19 -46.97 5.04 -13.27
N VAL A 20 -46.97 3.82 -12.73
CA VAL A 20 -46.20 3.46 -11.53
C VAL A 20 -45.14 2.41 -11.89
N LYS A 21 -43.89 2.66 -11.49
CA LYS A 21 -42.75 1.76 -11.70
C LYS A 21 -42.40 1.00 -10.43
N VAL A 22 -42.80 -0.25 -10.38
CA VAL A 22 -42.50 -1.20 -9.29
C VAL A 22 -41.17 -1.90 -9.56
N HIS A 23 -40.42 -2.20 -8.50
CA HIS A 23 -39.20 -3.00 -8.52
C HIS A 23 -39.19 -3.98 -7.34
N LEU A 24 -38.77 -5.22 -7.59
CA LEU A 24 -38.45 -6.21 -6.57
C LEU A 24 -36.93 -6.34 -6.52
N ASN A 25 -36.31 -6.02 -5.38
CA ASN A 25 -34.85 -6.08 -5.26
C ASN A 25 -34.34 -7.52 -5.05
N ARG A 26 -33.01 -7.72 -5.12
CA ARG A 26 -32.37 -9.05 -4.95
C ARG A 26 -32.54 -9.66 -3.55
N HIS A 27 -33.08 -8.91 -2.58
CA HIS A 27 -33.39 -9.36 -1.22
C HIS A 27 -34.89 -9.65 -1.03
N GLY A 28 -35.69 -9.63 -2.11
CA GLY A 28 -37.13 -9.88 -2.06
C GLY A 28 -37.97 -8.71 -1.54
N ILE A 29 -37.38 -7.52 -1.38
CA ILE A 29 -38.09 -6.32 -0.88
C ILE A 29 -38.76 -5.61 -2.06
N PHE A 30 -40.07 -5.40 -1.93
CA PHE A 30 -40.92 -4.71 -2.90
C PHE A 30 -40.84 -3.18 -2.72
N ALA A 31 -40.41 -2.47 -3.77
CA ALA A 31 -40.25 -1.02 -3.79
C ALA A 31 -41.01 -0.37 -4.96
N ILE A 32 -41.68 0.75 -4.70
CA ILE A 32 -42.15 1.65 -5.75
C ILE A 32 -41.07 2.70 -5.98
N THR A 33 -40.60 2.82 -7.23
CA THR A 33 -39.39 3.59 -7.58
C THR A 33 -39.66 4.87 -8.36
N GLN A 34 -40.81 4.96 -9.04
CA GLN A 34 -41.25 6.15 -9.78
C GLN A 34 -42.77 6.10 -9.92
N ALA A 35 -43.41 7.27 -9.89
CA ALA A 35 -44.80 7.45 -10.25
C ALA A 35 -44.91 8.74 -11.06
N SER A 36 -45.60 8.73 -12.20
CA SER A 36 -45.80 9.94 -13.02
C SER A 36 -47.16 9.98 -13.69
N ILE A 37 -47.69 11.19 -13.88
CA ILE A 37 -48.93 11.44 -14.63
C ILE A 37 -48.67 11.37 -16.15
N VAL A 38 -49.66 10.91 -16.91
CA VAL A 38 -49.64 10.83 -18.37
C VAL A 38 -50.86 11.56 -18.95
N ASP A 39 -50.60 12.68 -19.62
CA ASP A 39 -51.61 13.50 -20.27
C ASP A 39 -52.06 12.90 -21.63
N LYS A 40 -53.29 13.18 -22.06
CA LYS A 40 -53.88 12.62 -23.31
C LYS A 40 -54.31 13.70 -24.31
N ASN A 41 -53.36 14.16 -25.13
CA ASN A 41 -53.62 14.68 -26.48
C ASN A 41 -52.72 13.86 -27.44
N GLU A 42 -53.15 13.45 -28.64
CA GLU A 42 -54.44 13.62 -29.31
C GLU A 42 -54.71 12.40 -30.22
N GLU A 43 -55.92 12.32 -30.79
CA GLU A 43 -56.29 11.34 -31.82
C GLU A 43 -55.90 11.87 -33.22
N SER A 44 -55.76 11.02 -34.23
CA SER A 44 -55.38 11.47 -35.58
C SER A 44 -55.97 10.60 -36.67
N THR A 45 -56.96 11.15 -37.36
CA THR A 45 -57.66 10.57 -38.52
C THR A 45 -57.21 11.21 -39.84
N GLU A 46 -57.52 10.50 -40.93
CA GLU A 46 -57.62 10.98 -42.31
C GLU A 46 -56.34 11.25 -43.12
N ILE A 47 -56.55 11.36 -44.43
CA ILE A 47 -55.62 11.04 -45.51
C ILE A 47 -55.61 12.18 -46.52
N ALA A 48 -54.43 12.65 -46.92
CA ALA A 48 -54.27 13.43 -48.13
C ALA A 48 -52.89 13.18 -48.78
N MET A 49 -52.91 12.84 -50.07
CA MET A 49 -51.83 13.16 -51.01
C MET A 49 -51.92 14.69 -51.30
N ASP A 50 -50.94 15.39 -51.87
CA ASP A 50 -49.98 14.99 -52.91
C ASP A 50 -48.79 15.98 -53.05
N THR A 51 -47.75 15.54 -53.78
CA THR A 51 -46.72 16.24 -54.58
C THR A 51 -45.93 17.51 -54.15
N LYS A 52 -44.61 17.45 -54.45
CA LYS A 52 -43.65 18.53 -54.87
C LYS A 52 -43.46 19.73 -53.91
N GLY A 53 -42.33 19.93 -53.22
CA GLY A 53 -40.93 19.67 -53.58
C GLY A 53 -40.19 20.97 -53.97
N GLY A 54 -39.02 21.26 -53.40
CA GLY A 54 -38.05 22.22 -53.98
C GLY A 54 -37.27 23.18 -53.05
N ILE A 55 -36.09 22.73 -52.58
CA ILE A 55 -34.79 23.42 -52.72
C ILE A 55 -34.56 24.84 -52.09
N GLU A 56 -33.65 24.90 -51.10
CA GLU A 56 -32.76 26.03 -50.72
C GLU A 56 -33.36 27.31 -50.06
N LYS A 57 -32.64 28.19 -49.32
CA LYS A 57 -31.22 28.27 -48.82
C LYS A 57 -31.11 29.18 -47.56
N THR A 58 -29.98 29.05 -46.81
CA THR A 58 -29.27 30.02 -45.90
C THR A 58 -30.00 31.23 -45.24
N THR A 59 -29.79 31.59 -43.95
CA THR A 59 -28.53 32.12 -43.36
C THR A 59 -28.46 32.13 -41.81
N VAL A 60 -27.21 32.18 -41.29
CA VAL A 60 -26.75 32.51 -39.92
C VAL A 60 -26.98 34.01 -39.55
N PRO A 61 -26.94 34.52 -38.28
CA PRO A 61 -25.85 34.48 -37.25
C PRO A 61 -26.27 33.98 -35.83
N ASN A 62 -25.42 33.38 -34.97
CA ASN A 62 -24.21 33.86 -34.22
C ASN A 62 -24.57 34.65 -32.92
N VAL A 63 -24.48 34.11 -31.68
CA VAL A 63 -23.29 33.81 -30.81
C VAL A 63 -22.62 35.09 -30.24
N PRO A 64 -22.57 35.25 -28.89
CA PRO A 64 -21.41 34.85 -28.03
C PRO A 64 -21.76 33.73 -27.01
N THR A 65 -20.88 32.84 -26.48
CA THR A 65 -19.41 32.85 -26.16
C THR A 65 -19.10 33.47 -24.78
N THR A 66 -18.34 32.86 -23.85
CA THR A 66 -17.75 31.50 -23.67
C THR A 66 -17.23 31.36 -22.21
N ASN A 67 -16.97 30.17 -21.63
CA ASN A 67 -15.61 29.55 -21.62
C ASN A 67 -15.61 28.07 -21.19
N GLU A 68 -14.65 27.34 -21.79
CA GLU A 68 -14.24 25.93 -21.66
C GLU A 68 -13.13 25.73 -20.58
N PRO A 69 -12.50 24.53 -20.37
CA PRO A 69 -12.57 23.23 -21.09
C PRO A 69 -12.89 21.98 -20.20
N THR A 70 -13.09 20.72 -20.64
CA THR A 70 -13.02 19.98 -21.94
C THR A 70 -11.84 18.96 -22.10
N VAL A 71 -12.19 17.69 -22.41
CA VAL A 71 -11.40 16.51 -22.94
C VAL A 71 -10.16 15.98 -22.15
N GLU A 72 -9.56 14.79 -22.40
CA GLU A 72 -9.63 13.78 -23.49
C GLU A 72 -9.37 12.32 -22.95
N SER A 73 -10.10 11.24 -23.29
CA SER A 73 -10.06 10.30 -24.47
C SER A 73 -8.66 9.71 -24.84
N LYS A 74 -8.47 8.53 -25.47
CA LYS A 74 -9.27 7.69 -26.42
C LYS A 74 -8.99 6.17 -26.29
N THR A 75 -9.78 5.33 -27.01
CA THR A 75 -9.59 3.88 -27.26
C THR A 75 -8.71 3.58 -28.50
N PRO A 76 -8.27 2.31 -28.72
CA PRO A 76 -8.92 1.39 -29.71
C PRO A 76 -8.91 -0.10 -29.27
N ALA A 77 -9.30 -1.14 -30.03
CA ALA A 77 -10.37 -1.42 -31.03
C ALA A 77 -10.01 -2.72 -31.82
N GLY A 78 -11.03 -3.49 -32.28
CA GLY A 78 -10.91 -4.74 -33.07
C GLY A 78 -10.81 -6.03 -32.23
N ASN A 79 -10.74 -7.27 -32.76
CA ASN A 79 -10.92 -7.87 -34.10
C ASN A 79 -10.85 -9.43 -33.93
N ASN A 80 -11.32 -10.36 -34.80
CA ASN A 80 -12.11 -10.38 -36.05
C ASN A 80 -12.63 -11.83 -36.34
N GLN A 81 -13.59 -12.01 -37.27
CA GLN A 81 -13.81 -13.20 -38.17
C GLN A 81 -14.24 -14.58 -37.57
N GLN A 82 -14.98 -15.47 -38.28
CA GLN A 82 -15.88 -15.38 -39.47
C GLN A 82 -16.83 -16.62 -39.53
N ASP A 83 -17.63 -16.75 -40.60
CA ASP A 83 -18.57 -17.83 -41.00
C ASP A 83 -19.87 -17.94 -40.15
N GLY A 84 -21.09 -18.07 -40.68
CA GLY A 84 -21.60 -17.94 -42.06
C GLY A 84 -22.44 -19.15 -42.54
N ASP A 85 -23.39 -19.08 -43.49
CA ASP A 85 -24.15 -17.98 -44.13
C ASP A 85 -25.40 -18.61 -44.86
N GLU A 86 -26.18 -17.86 -45.65
CA GLU A 86 -27.35 -18.25 -46.52
C GLU A 86 -28.67 -18.72 -45.79
N ASP A 87 -29.85 -18.10 -45.98
CA ASP A 87 -30.21 -16.79 -46.59
C ASP A 87 -31.38 -16.13 -45.80
N GLU A 88 -32.51 -15.53 -46.25
CA GLU A 88 -33.27 -15.34 -47.53
C GLU A 88 -34.10 -14.02 -47.39
N ASP A 89 -34.60 -13.38 -48.47
CA ASP A 89 -35.07 -11.96 -48.50
C ASP A 89 -36.55 -11.72 -48.97
N GLU A 90 -36.80 -10.62 -49.72
CA GLU A 90 -38.04 -9.91 -50.09
C GLU A 90 -38.62 -8.86 -49.09
N ASP A 91 -37.89 -7.73 -49.01
CA ASP A 91 -38.36 -6.36 -49.35
C ASP A 91 -39.05 -5.41 -48.30
N GLU A 92 -39.15 -4.14 -48.69
CA GLU A 92 -39.38 -2.86 -47.97
C GLU A 92 -40.66 -2.67 -47.09
N PRO A 93 -40.78 -1.57 -46.29
CA PRO A 93 -39.76 -0.64 -45.77
C PRO A 93 -39.86 -0.32 -44.25
N LYS A 94 -38.76 0.11 -43.63
CA LYS A 94 -38.71 0.48 -42.19
C LYS A 94 -39.24 1.90 -41.89
N LYS A 95 -40.48 2.02 -41.39
CA LYS A 95 -41.00 3.28 -40.81
C LYS A 95 -40.35 3.61 -39.46
N THR A 96 -39.42 4.57 -39.45
CA THR A 96 -38.84 5.15 -38.23
C THR A 96 -39.85 5.99 -37.47
N THR A 97 -40.42 5.46 -36.38
CA THR A 97 -41.31 6.22 -35.49
C THR A 97 -40.52 7.07 -34.48
N THR A 98 -40.46 8.36 -34.73
CA THR A 98 -39.90 9.36 -33.81
C THR A 98 -40.76 9.47 -32.55
N LYS A 99 -40.33 8.82 -31.46
CA LYS A 99 -41.02 8.90 -30.16
C LYS A 99 -41.00 10.35 -29.65
N SER A 100 -42.17 10.99 -29.60
CA SER A 100 -42.33 12.30 -28.98
C SER A 100 -42.02 12.22 -27.48
N LYS A 101 -41.36 13.26 -26.94
CA LYS A 101 -41.06 13.35 -25.51
C LYS A 101 -42.29 13.85 -24.74
N MET A 102 -43.19 12.93 -24.40
CA MET A 102 -44.23 13.19 -23.39
C MET A 102 -43.58 13.67 -22.08
N LYS A 103 -43.94 14.87 -21.62
CA LYS A 103 -43.47 15.46 -20.36
C LYS A 103 -44.28 14.90 -19.18
N GLY A 104 -44.08 13.63 -18.85
CA GLY A 104 -44.66 13.07 -17.62
C GLY A 104 -44.13 13.81 -16.39
N ILE A 105 -45.02 14.33 -15.54
CA ILE A 105 -44.65 14.95 -14.27
C ILE A 105 -44.49 13.83 -13.24
N ASP A 106 -43.30 13.70 -12.66
CA ASP A 106 -43.04 12.77 -11.56
C ASP A 106 -43.74 13.24 -10.26
N LEU A 107 -44.38 12.30 -9.58
CA LEU A 107 -45.18 12.51 -8.37
C LEU A 107 -44.41 12.03 -7.13
N PRO A 108 -44.46 12.76 -6.00
CA PRO A 108 -43.81 12.35 -4.76
C PRO A 108 -44.44 11.06 -4.21
N ILE A 109 -43.58 10.10 -3.85
CA ILE A 109 -43.98 8.83 -3.23
C ILE A 109 -43.60 8.88 -1.75
N ILE A 110 -44.61 8.95 -0.87
CA ILE A 110 -44.44 8.82 0.57
C ILE A 110 -44.39 7.32 0.91
N VAL A 111 -43.25 6.88 1.43
CA VAL A 111 -42.98 5.47 1.75
C VAL A 111 -43.14 5.23 3.25
N ARG A 112 -43.98 4.26 3.63
CA ARG A 112 -44.05 3.70 5.00
C ARG A 112 -43.84 2.19 4.92
N VAL A 113 -42.59 1.76 4.89
CA VAL A 113 -42.20 0.33 4.95
C VAL A 113 -42.05 -0.13 6.39
N SER A 114 -42.09 -1.45 6.61
CA SER A 114 -41.72 -2.06 7.89
C SER A 114 -40.21 -1.95 8.07
N GLY A 115 -39.77 -1.10 9.01
CA GLY A 115 -38.36 -0.86 9.31
C GLY A 115 -38.18 0.43 10.10
N THR A 116 -36.99 0.59 10.67
CA THR A 116 -36.54 1.77 11.42
C THR A 116 -36.64 3.04 10.57
N THR A 117 -37.18 4.14 11.12
CA THR A 117 -37.12 5.45 10.44
C THR A 117 -35.70 5.98 10.37
N LYS A 118 -35.42 6.96 9.50
CA LYS A 118 -34.06 7.55 9.42
C LYS A 118 -33.60 8.10 10.77
N GLN A 119 -34.49 8.78 11.52
CA GLN A 119 -34.15 9.37 12.81
C GLN A 119 -33.79 8.31 13.86
N GLU A 120 -34.57 7.23 13.95
CA GLU A 120 -34.27 6.11 14.86
C GLU A 120 -33.01 5.34 14.41
N LEU A 121 -32.74 5.26 13.10
CA LEU A 121 -31.54 4.63 12.55
C LEU A 121 -30.29 5.46 12.84
N ASP A 122 -30.34 6.77 12.64
CA ASP A 122 -29.27 7.70 12.99
C ASP A 122 -28.98 7.64 14.51
N GLN A 123 -30.00 7.47 15.35
CA GLN A 123 -29.85 7.26 16.80
C GLN A 123 -29.19 5.92 17.16
N LEU A 124 -29.59 4.82 16.53
CA LEU A 124 -28.99 3.50 16.76
C LEU A 124 -27.53 3.45 16.26
N ILE A 125 -27.21 4.14 15.17
CA ILE A 125 -25.84 4.28 14.67
C ILE A 125 -24.97 5.03 15.68
N GLU A 126 -25.46 6.09 16.31
CA GLU A 126 -24.69 6.82 17.32
C GLU A 126 -24.48 5.99 18.60
N GLN A 127 -25.49 5.23 19.04
CA GLN A 127 -25.34 4.28 20.16
C GLN A 127 -24.31 3.18 19.86
N GLU A 128 -24.29 2.65 18.63
CA GLU A 128 -23.26 1.71 18.17
C GLU A 128 -21.86 2.37 18.17
N HIS A 129 -21.73 3.61 17.72
CA HIS A 129 -20.48 4.37 17.79
C HIS A 129 -20.02 4.62 19.23
N GLU A 130 -20.92 4.92 20.17
CA GLU A 130 -20.62 5.07 21.59
C GLU A 130 -20.10 3.75 22.19
N MET A 131 -20.74 2.62 21.88
CA MET A 131 -20.28 1.29 22.32
C MET A 131 -18.91 0.93 21.73
N ILE A 132 -18.72 1.07 20.42
CA ILE A 132 -17.42 0.83 19.75
C ILE A 132 -16.32 1.73 20.34
N SER A 133 -16.63 2.99 20.65
CA SER A 133 -15.71 3.94 21.28
C SER A 133 -15.36 3.54 22.72
N SER A 134 -16.33 2.98 23.46
CA SER A 134 -16.13 2.45 24.81
C SER A 134 -15.25 1.20 24.82
N ASP A 135 -15.56 0.20 24.00
CA ASP A 135 -14.79 -1.04 23.86
C ASP A 135 -13.36 -0.76 23.41
N LYS A 136 -13.18 0.18 22.48
CA LYS A 136 -11.85 0.64 22.06
C LYS A 136 -11.08 1.29 23.22
N ARG A 137 -11.74 2.12 24.04
CA ARG A 137 -11.11 2.77 25.22
C ARG A 137 -10.74 1.76 26.30
N GLU A 138 -11.58 0.75 26.53
CA GLU A 138 -11.32 -0.36 27.43
C GLU A 138 -10.12 -1.17 26.96
N LYS A 139 -10.13 -1.60 25.69
CA LYS A 139 -9.03 -2.33 25.08
C LYS A 139 -7.72 -1.55 25.12
N GLU A 140 -7.69 -0.30 24.65
CA GLU A 140 -6.46 0.51 24.63
C GLU A 140 -5.88 0.77 26.03
N ARG A 141 -6.71 0.71 27.08
CA ARG A 141 -6.29 0.81 28.49
C ARG A 141 -5.76 -0.54 29.01
N SER A 142 -6.38 -1.66 28.64
CA SER A 142 -5.89 -3.01 28.92
C SER A 142 -4.53 -3.27 28.24
N ASP A 143 -4.43 -2.98 26.94
CA ASP A 143 -3.19 -3.09 26.15
C ASP A 143 -2.07 -2.23 26.77
N ALA A 144 -2.38 -1.02 27.26
CA ALA A 144 -1.42 -0.14 27.92
C ALA A 144 -0.95 -0.69 29.28
N LYS A 145 -1.83 -1.32 30.07
CA LYS A 145 -1.46 -2.00 31.32
C LYS A 145 -0.54 -3.19 31.05
N ASN A 146 -0.92 -4.05 30.10
CA ASN A 146 -0.15 -5.23 29.71
C ASN A 146 1.26 -4.84 29.23
N ALA A 147 1.38 -3.73 28.49
CA ALA A 147 2.67 -3.21 28.03
C ALA A 147 3.58 -2.65 29.15
N VAL A 148 3.03 -2.27 30.32
CA VAL A 148 3.83 -1.99 31.53
C VAL A 148 4.28 -3.30 32.16
N GLU A 149 3.37 -4.26 32.31
CA GLU A 149 3.61 -5.54 32.97
C GLU A 149 4.67 -6.38 32.24
N GLU A 150 4.56 -6.52 30.92
CA GLU A 150 5.57 -7.16 30.05
C GLU A 150 6.95 -6.49 30.19
N TYR A 151 7.01 -5.16 30.10
CA TYR A 151 8.26 -4.41 30.22
C TYR A 151 8.90 -4.54 31.61
N VAL A 152 8.08 -4.59 32.67
CA VAL A 152 8.55 -4.78 34.04
C VAL A 152 9.21 -6.16 34.21
N TYR A 153 8.58 -7.23 33.71
CA TYR A 153 9.15 -8.57 33.78
C TYR A 153 10.40 -8.74 32.91
N ASP A 154 10.36 -8.31 31.65
CA ASP A 154 11.47 -8.44 30.69
C ASP A 154 12.73 -7.69 31.18
N MET A 155 12.58 -6.41 31.54
CA MET A 155 13.73 -5.61 31.97
C MET A 155 14.31 -6.08 33.30
N ARG A 156 13.48 -6.52 34.25
CA ARG A 156 13.95 -7.03 35.55
C ARG A 156 14.81 -8.28 35.36
N GLY A 157 14.36 -9.25 34.55
CA GLY A 157 15.13 -10.46 34.25
C GLY A 157 16.42 -10.21 33.46
N LYS A 158 16.53 -9.09 32.75
CA LYS A 158 17.72 -8.71 31.98
C LYS A 158 18.72 -7.86 32.77
N LEU A 159 18.31 -7.17 33.82
CA LEU A 159 19.15 -6.28 34.62
C LEU A 159 19.73 -6.93 35.89
N ASP A 160 19.15 -8.02 36.36
CA ASP A 160 19.52 -8.73 37.59
C ASP A 160 20.13 -10.10 37.23
N GLY A 161 21.47 -10.17 37.10
CA GLY A 161 22.19 -11.34 36.58
C GLY A 161 22.00 -11.62 35.08
N GLY A 162 21.34 -10.72 34.35
CA GLY A 162 20.95 -10.89 32.94
C GLY A 162 21.84 -10.16 31.93
N GLU A 163 21.42 -10.19 30.66
CA GLU A 163 22.20 -9.69 29.52
C GLU A 163 22.50 -8.18 29.53
N TYR A 164 21.71 -7.37 30.23
CA TYR A 164 21.85 -5.91 30.29
C TYR A 164 22.70 -5.41 31.47
N GLU A 165 22.97 -6.25 32.47
CA GLU A 165 23.73 -5.89 33.67
C GLU A 165 25.06 -5.20 33.31
N ARG A 166 25.87 -5.82 32.43
CA ARG A 166 27.18 -5.31 31.97
C ARG A 166 27.12 -4.01 31.14
N TYR A 167 25.95 -3.62 30.64
CA TYR A 167 25.74 -2.38 29.85
C TYR A 167 25.15 -1.23 30.66
N SER A 168 25.01 -1.43 31.97
CA SER A 168 24.48 -0.43 32.91
C SER A 168 25.53 -0.07 33.96
N ASP A 169 25.54 1.20 34.36
CA ASP A 169 26.27 1.62 35.55
C ASP A 169 25.46 1.24 36.79
N GLU A 170 26.13 0.73 37.83
CA GLU A 170 25.49 0.12 39.01
C GLU A 170 24.46 1.05 39.67
N ARG A 171 24.77 2.34 39.78
CA ARG A 171 23.86 3.33 40.38
C ARG A 171 22.57 3.49 39.57
N ASN A 172 22.68 3.45 38.24
CA ASN A 172 21.54 3.56 37.33
C ASN A 172 20.76 2.24 37.25
N ARG A 173 21.45 1.10 37.32
CA ARG A 173 20.88 -0.25 37.39
C ARG A 173 20.01 -0.43 38.63
N GLN A 174 20.57 -0.14 39.81
CA GLN A 174 19.85 -0.23 41.09
C GLN A 174 18.65 0.73 41.16
N ARG A 175 18.78 1.95 40.62
CA ARG A 175 17.64 2.87 40.46
C ARG A 175 16.53 2.26 39.61
N LEU A 176 16.86 1.75 38.42
CA LEU A 176 15.86 1.18 37.52
C LEU A 176 15.22 -0.09 38.12
N LEU A 177 15.99 -0.97 38.78
CA LEU A 177 15.45 -2.12 39.51
C LEU A 177 14.45 -1.71 40.61
N ASN A 178 14.73 -0.63 41.34
CA ASN A 178 13.79 -0.07 42.32
C ASN A 178 12.53 0.52 41.64
N ASP A 179 12.69 1.27 40.55
CA ASP A 179 11.57 1.91 39.84
C ASP A 179 10.67 0.85 39.15
N LEU A 180 11.25 -0.24 38.65
CA LEU A 180 10.56 -1.44 38.17
C LEU A 180 9.75 -2.10 39.29
N ARG A 181 10.38 -2.45 40.42
CA ARG A 181 9.71 -3.06 41.59
C ARG A 181 8.60 -2.17 42.18
N THR A 182 8.80 -0.86 42.15
CA THR A 182 7.79 0.13 42.58
C THR A 182 6.60 0.14 41.63
N THR A 183 6.83 -0.04 40.34
CA THR A 183 5.77 -0.12 39.31
C THR A 183 5.03 -1.46 39.35
N GLU A 184 5.74 -2.57 39.57
CA GLU A 184 5.18 -3.91 39.85
C GLU A 184 4.20 -3.87 41.03
N ASN A 185 4.63 -3.31 42.17
CA ASN A 185 3.78 -3.15 43.36
C ASN A 185 2.61 -2.17 43.13
N TRP A 186 2.80 -1.13 42.30
CA TRP A 186 1.72 -0.23 41.92
C TRP A 186 0.65 -0.92 41.07
N LEU A 187 1.04 -1.75 40.09
CA LEU A 187 0.10 -2.50 39.23
C LEU A 187 -0.86 -3.37 40.04
N TYR A 188 -0.35 -4.09 41.05
CA TYR A 188 -1.17 -4.96 41.92
C TYR A 188 -2.10 -4.21 42.88
N ASN A 189 -1.83 -2.93 43.17
CA ASN A 189 -2.60 -2.14 44.13
C ASN A 189 -3.40 -1.04 43.42
N GLN A 190 -2.80 0.15 43.30
CA GLN A 190 -3.47 1.34 42.77
C GLN A 190 -3.71 1.25 41.26
N GLY A 191 -2.88 0.50 40.54
CA GLY A 191 -2.85 0.32 39.08
C GLY A 191 -3.84 -0.70 38.51
N MET A 192 -4.91 -1.03 39.23
CA MET A 192 -5.95 -1.94 38.72
C MET A 192 -7.02 -1.25 37.87
N HIS A 193 -7.38 0.00 38.22
CA HIS A 193 -8.47 0.76 37.57
C HIS A 193 -8.04 2.18 37.17
N GLN A 194 -6.78 2.35 36.77
CA GLN A 194 -6.22 3.65 36.35
C GLN A 194 -6.49 3.94 34.88
N ASP A 195 -6.44 5.22 34.50
CA ASP A 195 -6.54 5.65 33.11
C ASP A 195 -5.35 5.19 32.26
N LYS A 196 -5.60 5.04 30.94
CA LYS A 196 -4.59 4.69 29.92
C LYS A 196 -3.30 5.52 30.06
N TYR A 197 -3.44 6.82 30.34
CA TYR A 197 -2.33 7.75 30.48
C TYR A 197 -1.37 7.37 31.62
N ALA A 198 -1.88 6.90 32.77
CA ALA A 198 -1.04 6.57 33.92
C ALA A 198 -0.11 5.37 33.65
N TYR A 199 -0.57 4.37 32.88
CA TYR A 199 0.27 3.26 32.42
C TYR A 199 1.33 3.75 31.43
N VAL A 200 0.94 4.57 30.45
CA VAL A 200 1.85 5.12 29.43
C VAL A 200 2.93 6.01 30.04
N GLU A 201 2.58 6.87 31.00
CA GLU A 201 3.53 7.74 31.71
C GLU A 201 4.55 6.92 32.51
N ARG A 202 4.10 5.88 33.23
CA ARG A 202 5.00 4.95 33.94
C ARG A 202 5.90 4.16 33.00
N LEU A 203 5.35 3.65 31.89
CA LEU A 203 6.14 2.95 30.87
C LEU A 203 7.22 3.86 30.29
N ASN A 204 6.89 5.12 29.99
CA ASN A 204 7.84 6.10 29.49
C ASN A 204 8.91 6.46 30.54
N ALA A 205 8.53 6.61 31.80
CA ALA A 205 9.48 6.87 32.89
C ALA A 205 10.51 5.73 33.05
N LEU A 206 10.06 4.48 32.96
CA LEU A 206 10.94 3.31 32.98
C LEU A 206 11.81 3.22 31.70
N LYS A 207 11.23 3.46 30.52
CA LYS A 207 11.95 3.47 29.23
C LYS A 207 13.03 4.55 29.16
N ASN A 208 12.81 5.73 29.75
CA ASN A 208 13.82 6.79 29.81
C ASN A 208 15.13 6.35 30.50
N LEU A 209 15.09 5.33 31.37
CA LEU A 209 16.27 4.73 32.01
C LEU A 209 16.69 3.41 31.34
N GLY A 210 15.74 2.58 30.91
CA GLY A 210 16.00 1.24 30.36
C GLY A 210 16.39 1.21 28.88
N ASP A 211 15.81 2.08 28.05
CA ASP A 211 16.08 2.12 26.61
C ASP A 211 17.54 2.49 26.29
N PRO A 212 18.22 3.43 26.99
CA PRO A 212 19.66 3.64 26.85
C PRO A 212 20.50 2.38 27.09
N ILE A 213 20.14 1.56 28.10
CA ILE A 213 20.84 0.32 28.42
C ILE A 213 20.61 -0.73 27.33
N ARG A 214 19.35 -0.92 26.89
CA ARG A 214 19.00 -1.80 25.75
C ARG A 214 19.72 -1.37 24.48
N ASN A 215 19.85 -0.07 24.24
CA ASN A 215 20.54 0.47 23.07
C ASN A 215 22.05 0.20 23.14
N ARG A 216 22.71 0.35 24.30
CA ARG A 216 24.13 -0.04 24.47
C ARG A 216 24.38 -1.52 24.24
N TYR A 217 23.50 -2.38 24.76
CA TYR A 217 23.52 -3.82 24.48
C TYR A 217 23.43 -4.09 22.97
N TYR A 218 22.38 -3.56 22.31
CA TYR A 218 22.16 -3.75 20.88
C TYR A 218 23.35 -3.25 20.04
N GLU A 219 23.84 -2.06 20.35
CA GLU A 219 25.02 -1.45 19.73
C GLU A 219 26.27 -2.31 19.94
N ALA A 220 26.48 -2.89 21.12
CA ALA A 220 27.66 -3.72 21.38
C ALA A 220 27.65 -5.04 20.60
N GLU A 221 26.52 -5.75 20.60
CA GLU A 221 26.37 -7.03 19.89
C GLU A 221 26.47 -6.84 18.36
N ASN A 222 25.88 -5.76 17.81
CA ASN A 222 25.84 -5.53 16.36
C ASN A 222 27.09 -4.83 15.80
N ARG A 223 27.85 -4.09 16.62
CA ARG A 223 29.03 -3.31 16.20
C ARG A 223 30.07 -4.14 15.46
N GLN A 224 30.34 -5.37 15.92
CA GLN A 224 31.31 -6.23 15.25
C GLN A 224 30.87 -6.60 13.83
N TYR A 225 29.57 -6.83 13.60
CA TYR A 225 29.05 -7.09 12.26
C TYR A 225 29.24 -5.87 11.34
N TYR A 226 28.82 -4.68 11.77
CA TYR A 226 28.94 -3.46 10.95
C TYR A 226 30.39 -3.05 10.67
N MET A 227 31.29 -3.19 11.65
CA MET A 227 32.73 -2.91 11.46
C MET A 227 33.38 -3.92 10.50
N GLN A 228 33.09 -5.21 10.63
CA GLN A 228 33.56 -6.24 9.69
C GLN A 228 33.03 -6.01 8.27
N ASP A 229 31.79 -5.54 8.12
CA ASP A 229 31.22 -5.26 6.80
C ASP A 229 31.87 -4.03 6.16
N PHE A 230 32.14 -2.97 6.93
CA PHE A 230 32.88 -1.81 6.42
C PHE A 230 34.31 -2.16 5.99
N ILE A 231 35.01 -3.07 6.70
CA ILE A 231 36.31 -3.62 6.24
C ILE A 231 36.17 -4.30 4.87
N LYS A 232 35.10 -5.07 4.62
CA LYS A 232 34.90 -5.73 3.32
C LYS A 232 34.73 -4.70 2.20
N SER A 233 33.95 -3.65 2.42
CA SER A 233 33.73 -2.57 1.44
C SER A 233 35.01 -1.79 1.15
N LEU A 234 35.79 -1.45 2.19
CA LEU A 234 37.13 -0.86 2.06
C LEU A 234 38.03 -1.76 1.20
N LYS A 235 38.10 -3.06 1.53
CA LYS A 235 38.94 -4.02 0.80
C LYS A 235 38.50 -4.20 -0.67
N GLN A 236 37.20 -4.28 -0.97
CA GLN A 236 36.73 -4.40 -2.36
C GLN A 236 37.17 -3.23 -3.25
N ILE A 237 37.35 -2.04 -2.65
CA ILE A 237 37.84 -0.84 -3.33
C ILE A 237 39.38 -0.84 -3.40
N GLU A 238 40.08 -1.30 -2.36
CA GLU A 238 41.54 -1.59 -2.40
C GLU A 238 41.87 -2.58 -3.53
N ASP A 239 41.18 -3.72 -3.59
CA ASP A 239 41.32 -4.76 -4.63
C ASP A 239 41.04 -4.17 -6.03
N ALA A 240 40.04 -3.28 -6.18
CA ALA A 240 39.73 -2.62 -7.45
C ALA A 240 40.82 -1.65 -7.92
N ILE A 241 41.38 -0.85 -7.00
CA ILE A 241 42.54 0.01 -7.30
C ILE A 241 43.76 -0.84 -7.66
N GLN A 242 44.01 -1.94 -6.95
CA GLN A 242 45.13 -2.84 -7.24
C GLN A 242 45.00 -3.43 -8.65
N ILE A 243 43.83 -3.90 -9.05
CA ILE A 243 43.56 -4.43 -10.40
C ILE A 243 43.86 -3.38 -11.50
N TRP A 244 43.55 -2.10 -11.26
CA TRP A 244 43.90 -1.00 -12.17
C TRP A 244 45.43 -0.77 -12.22
N GLN A 245 46.11 -0.78 -11.07
CA GLN A 245 47.56 -0.57 -10.99
C GLN A 245 48.35 -1.71 -11.65
N THR A 246 48.01 -2.97 -11.37
CA THR A 246 48.70 -4.15 -11.92
C THR A 246 48.22 -4.52 -13.32
N LYS A 247 47.13 -3.90 -13.80
CA LYS A 247 46.43 -4.22 -15.06
C LYS A 247 46.02 -5.69 -15.18
N SER A 248 45.77 -6.36 -14.05
CA SER A 248 45.46 -7.80 -14.01
C SER A 248 44.07 -8.16 -14.55
N SER A 249 43.23 -7.18 -14.87
CA SER A 249 41.95 -7.38 -15.56
C SER A 249 41.56 -6.13 -16.33
N ASP A 250 40.98 -6.31 -17.52
CA ASP A 250 40.49 -5.20 -18.34
C ASP A 250 39.20 -4.54 -17.80
N LYS A 251 38.75 -4.88 -16.59
CA LYS A 251 37.53 -4.31 -16.00
C LYS A 251 37.62 -2.80 -15.76
N TYR A 252 38.81 -2.28 -15.44
CA TYR A 252 39.01 -0.89 -15.02
C TYR A 252 39.99 -0.07 -15.89
N SER A 253 40.61 -0.67 -16.92
CA SER A 253 41.67 -0.04 -17.75
C SER A 253 41.34 1.33 -18.33
N HIS A 254 40.04 1.61 -18.53
CA HIS A 254 39.50 2.82 -19.14
C HIS A 254 39.30 3.98 -18.16
N ILE A 255 39.58 3.79 -16.87
CA ILE A 255 39.40 4.84 -15.85
C ILE A 255 40.66 5.70 -15.76
N ASP A 256 40.48 7.01 -15.87
CA ASP A 256 41.55 8.00 -15.76
C ASP A 256 42.28 7.96 -14.41
N LYS A 257 43.60 8.19 -14.44
CA LYS A 257 44.44 8.27 -13.24
C LYS A 257 43.89 9.27 -12.22
N SER A 258 43.38 10.43 -12.67
CA SER A 258 42.78 11.46 -11.79
C SER A 258 41.55 10.95 -11.03
N ASP A 259 40.78 10.03 -11.63
CA ASP A 259 39.60 9.45 -11.00
C ASP A 259 39.98 8.35 -9.99
N ILE A 260 40.95 7.50 -10.32
CA ILE A 260 41.52 6.55 -9.36
C ILE A 260 42.18 7.26 -8.16
N GLU A 261 42.81 8.41 -8.38
CA GLU A 261 43.39 9.25 -7.32
C GLU A 261 42.31 9.84 -6.39
N LYS A 262 41.12 10.20 -6.91
CA LYS A 262 39.96 10.57 -6.08
C LYS A 262 39.45 9.39 -5.26
N VAL A 263 39.30 8.21 -5.87
CA VAL A 263 38.88 6.97 -5.18
C VAL A 263 39.88 6.62 -4.06
N TYR A 264 41.19 6.68 -4.33
CA TYR A 264 42.24 6.42 -3.34
C TYR A 264 42.21 7.43 -2.18
N ARG A 265 41.94 8.72 -2.46
CA ARG A 265 41.77 9.74 -1.40
C ARG A 265 40.56 9.45 -0.51
N ILE A 266 39.40 9.15 -1.09
CA ILE A 266 38.17 8.81 -0.37
C ILE A 266 38.38 7.56 0.48
N LEU A 267 38.99 6.52 -0.10
CA LEU A 267 39.37 5.29 0.58
C LEU A 267 40.29 5.57 1.78
N THR A 268 41.33 6.39 1.60
CA THR A 268 42.29 6.73 2.68
C THR A 268 41.61 7.51 3.82
N GLU A 269 40.69 8.42 3.50
CA GLU A 269 39.93 9.20 4.47
C GLU A 269 38.95 8.33 5.27
N LYS A 270 38.15 7.51 4.59
CA LYS A 270 37.21 6.56 5.20
C LYS A 270 37.93 5.48 6.01
N ARG A 271 39.11 5.02 5.54
CA ARG A 271 39.98 4.10 6.27
C ARG A 271 40.50 4.73 7.57
N LYS A 272 40.98 5.97 7.52
CA LYS A 272 41.41 6.72 8.71
C LYS A 272 40.26 6.89 9.72
N TRP A 273 39.05 7.19 9.25
CA TRP A 273 37.85 7.24 10.11
C TRP A 273 37.54 5.88 10.74
N TYR A 274 37.65 4.80 9.97
CA TYR A 274 37.46 3.43 10.46
C TYR A 274 38.47 3.09 11.58
N ASP A 275 39.77 3.29 11.34
CA ASP A 275 40.81 2.97 12.32
C ASP A 275 40.69 3.85 13.58
N GLN A 276 40.31 5.13 13.44
CA GLN A 276 39.99 6.00 14.58
C GLN A 276 38.78 5.48 15.38
N THR A 277 37.73 5.05 14.69
CA THR A 277 36.50 4.54 15.31
C THR A 277 36.72 3.21 16.01
N ALA A 278 37.48 2.28 15.41
CA ALA A 278 37.89 1.03 16.03
C ALA A 278 38.69 1.27 17.33
N ASN A 279 39.64 2.20 17.31
CA ASN A 279 40.41 2.56 18.49
C ASN A 279 39.54 3.14 19.62
N ARG A 280 38.52 3.96 19.31
CA ARG A 280 37.57 4.47 20.31
C ARG A 280 36.75 3.35 20.95
N PHE A 281 36.34 2.34 20.17
CA PHE A 281 35.61 1.18 20.70
C PHE A 281 36.49 0.28 21.58
N ASN A 282 37.78 0.13 21.29
CA ASN A 282 38.72 -0.60 22.14
C ASN A 282 38.91 0.03 23.54
N THR A 283 38.61 1.32 23.68
CA THR A 283 38.67 2.08 24.96
C THR A 283 37.31 2.32 25.63
N LEU A 284 36.20 1.98 24.98
CA LEU A 284 34.85 2.27 25.46
C LEU A 284 34.42 1.27 26.54
N ARG A 285 33.96 1.75 27.71
CA ARG A 285 33.39 0.88 28.74
C ARG A 285 31.98 0.44 28.33
N GLN A 286 31.59 -0.80 28.68
CA GLN A 286 30.32 -1.37 28.23
C GLN A 286 29.08 -0.59 28.71
N HIS A 287 29.19 0.09 29.85
CA HIS A 287 28.15 0.96 30.41
C HIS A 287 28.16 2.42 29.91
N GLU A 288 29.04 2.78 28.98
CA GLU A 288 29.09 4.12 28.37
C GLU A 288 28.35 4.15 27.02
N ASP A 289 27.77 5.31 26.70
CA ASP A 289 27.09 5.51 25.42
C ASP A 289 28.11 5.58 24.27
N PRO A 290 27.97 4.74 23.22
CA PRO A 290 28.93 4.68 22.14
C PRO A 290 28.91 5.96 21.31
N ALA A 291 30.04 6.67 21.27
CA ALA A 291 30.20 7.93 20.55
C ALA A 291 30.23 7.81 19.00
N VAL A 292 30.02 6.61 18.48
CA VAL A 292 29.70 6.29 17.08
C VAL A 292 28.72 5.11 17.10
N LEU A 293 27.56 5.27 16.47
CA LEU A 293 26.49 4.26 16.41
C LEU A 293 26.63 3.31 15.22
N CYS A 294 26.08 2.11 15.31
CA CYS A 294 25.99 1.13 14.22
C CYS A 294 25.36 1.72 12.94
N ALA A 295 24.34 2.57 13.10
CA ALA A 295 23.71 3.29 12.00
C ALA A 295 24.70 4.25 11.28
N GLN A 296 25.63 4.88 12.01
CA GLN A 296 26.65 5.77 11.44
C GLN A 296 27.77 4.98 10.75
N ILE A 297 28.20 3.84 11.31
CA ILE A 297 29.15 2.92 10.65
C ILE A 297 28.57 2.48 9.30
N LYS A 298 27.29 2.09 9.27
CA LYS A 298 26.58 1.75 8.03
C LYS A 298 26.51 2.94 7.06
N GLN A 299 26.18 4.14 7.53
CA GLN A 299 26.10 5.33 6.69
C GLN A 299 27.46 5.69 6.06
N GLU A 300 28.56 5.53 6.79
CA GLU A 300 29.92 5.77 6.30
C GLU A 300 30.37 4.73 5.27
N ARG A 301 30.01 3.45 5.46
CA ARG A 301 30.15 2.37 4.46
C ARG A 301 29.34 2.70 3.19
N ASP A 302 28.06 3.02 3.34
CA ASP A 302 27.15 3.31 2.23
C ASP A 302 27.57 4.59 1.47
N ALA A 303 28.28 5.51 2.13
CA ALA A 303 28.92 6.66 1.49
C ALA A 303 30.17 6.28 0.69
N LEU A 304 31.09 5.52 1.29
CA LEU A 304 32.27 4.99 0.61
C LEU A 304 31.89 4.22 -0.66
N GLU A 305 30.96 3.27 -0.54
CA GLU A 305 30.52 2.44 -1.67
C GLU A 305 29.91 3.30 -2.78
N ARG A 306 28.96 4.19 -2.46
CA ARG A 306 28.31 5.07 -3.44
C ARG A 306 29.33 5.94 -4.17
N GLU A 307 30.25 6.57 -3.45
CA GLU A 307 31.20 7.53 -4.03
C GLU A 307 32.29 6.84 -4.86
N CYS A 308 32.80 5.70 -4.41
CA CYS A 308 33.80 4.92 -5.14
C CYS A 308 33.19 4.16 -6.33
N TRP A 309 32.04 3.49 -6.18
CA TRP A 309 31.42 2.74 -7.28
C TRP A 309 30.84 3.64 -8.38
N ASN A 310 30.40 4.87 -8.05
CA ASN A 310 30.04 5.87 -9.07
C ASN A 310 31.22 6.26 -9.98
N ILE A 311 32.47 6.10 -9.51
CA ILE A 311 33.68 6.33 -10.31
C ILE A 311 34.14 5.03 -10.98
N LEU A 312 34.18 3.92 -10.23
CA LEU A 312 34.68 2.62 -10.71
C LEU A 312 33.76 1.94 -11.74
N ASN A 313 32.46 2.26 -11.76
CA ASN A 313 31.50 1.74 -12.72
C ASN A 313 31.21 2.72 -13.88
N LYS A 314 32.05 3.75 -14.10
CA LYS A 314 31.97 4.56 -15.32
C LYS A 314 32.04 3.66 -16.56
N PRO A 315 31.16 3.86 -17.57
CA PRO A 315 31.15 3.01 -18.76
C PRO A 315 32.44 3.18 -19.56
N LYS A 316 32.87 2.11 -20.24
CA LYS A 316 33.93 2.21 -21.24
C LYS A 316 33.53 3.20 -22.35
N PRO A 317 34.44 4.08 -22.81
CA PRO A 317 34.20 4.85 -24.02
C PRO A 317 33.79 3.92 -25.17
N LYS A 318 32.75 4.29 -25.92
CA LYS A 318 32.44 3.57 -27.16
C LYS A 318 33.61 3.79 -28.11
N ALA A 319 34.19 2.70 -28.64
CA ALA A 319 35.18 2.82 -29.70
C ALA A 319 34.51 3.42 -30.94
N ASP A 320 35.01 4.56 -31.41
CA ASP A 320 34.64 5.08 -32.72
C ASP A 320 35.10 4.08 -33.77
N LEU A 321 34.13 3.46 -34.46
CA LEU A 321 34.40 2.72 -35.69
C LEU A 321 35.05 3.69 -36.70
N PRO A 322 36.13 3.30 -37.39
CA PRO A 322 36.78 4.18 -38.35
C PRO A 322 35.77 4.73 -39.36
N LYS A 323 35.77 6.05 -39.55
CA LYS A 323 35.00 6.68 -40.62
C LYS A 323 35.63 6.27 -41.95
N ASP A 324 34.96 5.36 -42.64
CA ASP A 324 35.41 4.87 -43.94
C ASP A 324 35.35 6.02 -44.97
N THR A 325 36.52 6.54 -45.35
CA THR A 325 36.62 7.64 -46.31
C THR A 325 36.76 7.09 -47.73
N SER A 326 35.62 6.81 -48.36
CA SER A 326 35.50 6.72 -49.82
C SER A 326 34.28 7.52 -50.26
N ALA A 327 34.45 8.39 -51.25
CA ALA A 327 33.47 9.40 -51.64
C ALA A 327 32.89 9.14 -53.03
N ASP A 328 31.63 9.56 -53.18
CA ASP A 328 30.83 9.68 -54.39
C ASP A 328 30.39 8.36 -55.07
N GLY A 329 29.32 8.45 -55.87
CA GLY A 329 28.51 7.34 -56.37
C GLY A 329 27.01 7.52 -56.15
N SER A 330 26.49 8.75 -56.22
CA SER A 330 25.06 9.04 -56.00
C SER A 330 24.14 8.26 -56.94
N ARG A 331 23.06 7.65 -56.40
CA ARG A 331 21.64 7.94 -56.74
C ARG A 331 20.68 6.82 -56.30
N ARG A 332 19.73 7.14 -55.41
CA ARG A 332 18.37 6.57 -55.41
C ARG A 332 17.37 7.56 -54.81
N GLN A 333 16.13 7.48 -55.26
CA GLN A 333 15.02 8.35 -54.84
C GLN A 333 14.30 7.77 -53.61
N ALA A 334 13.58 8.64 -52.89
CA ALA A 334 12.62 8.28 -51.85
C ALA A 334 11.21 8.04 -52.50
N PRO A 335 10.12 7.70 -51.76
CA PRO A 335 9.99 7.57 -50.31
C PRO A 335 9.39 6.18 -49.86
N PRO A 336 8.33 6.01 -49.04
CA PRO A 336 8.44 5.13 -47.86
C PRO A 336 7.34 4.05 -47.69
N SER A 337 7.44 3.19 -46.66
CA SER A 337 6.43 3.05 -45.55
C SER A 337 6.50 1.72 -44.78
N ASP A 338 6.37 1.82 -43.45
CA ASP A 338 5.84 0.84 -42.47
C ASP A 338 6.47 -0.56 -42.23
N GLY A 339 6.41 -1.00 -40.96
CA GLY A 339 6.92 -2.30 -40.48
C GLY A 339 7.07 -2.37 -38.94
N LYS A 340 6.03 -2.81 -38.23
CA LYS A 340 5.93 -2.77 -36.75
C LYS A 340 6.58 -3.96 -36.03
N GLN A 341 7.10 -3.72 -34.83
CA GLN A 341 7.09 -4.62 -33.65
C GLN A 341 7.43 -3.76 -32.40
N GLN A 342 6.53 -3.48 -31.45
CA GLN A 342 5.79 -4.35 -30.52
C GLN A 342 6.66 -4.86 -29.36
N GLN A 343 6.61 -4.16 -28.21
CA GLN A 343 7.04 -4.67 -26.91
C GLN A 343 5.82 -5.15 -26.11
N ASN A 344 5.98 -6.24 -25.37
CA ASN A 344 5.06 -6.66 -24.32
C ASN A 344 5.86 -6.84 -23.02
N GLN A 345 5.34 -6.38 -21.88
CA GLN A 345 6.04 -6.45 -20.59
C GLN A 345 5.48 -7.58 -19.74
N SER A 346 6.36 -8.48 -19.26
CA SER A 346 6.00 -9.55 -18.34
C SER A 346 6.68 -9.33 -16.98
N GLN A 347 5.88 -9.12 -15.93
CA GLN A 347 6.36 -9.15 -14.55
C GLN A 347 6.42 -10.61 -14.02
N PRO A 348 7.31 -10.92 -13.07
CA PRO A 348 7.37 -12.24 -12.44
C PRO A 348 6.33 -12.38 -11.29
N PRO A 349 5.74 -13.57 -11.08
CA PRO A 349 4.82 -13.84 -9.97
C PRO A 349 5.53 -14.12 -8.62
N PRO A 350 4.82 -14.00 -7.48
CA PRO A 350 5.39 -14.14 -6.13
C PRO A 350 5.53 -15.61 -5.65
N PRO A 351 6.36 -15.88 -4.63
CA PRO A 351 6.59 -17.23 -4.10
C PRO A 351 5.49 -17.70 -3.11
N SER A 352 5.00 -18.92 -3.30
CA SER A 352 4.06 -19.60 -2.39
C SER A 352 4.78 -20.60 -1.46
N SER A 353 4.47 -20.60 -0.17
CA SER A 353 5.00 -21.55 0.81
C SER A 353 4.02 -22.68 1.14
N SER A 354 4.51 -23.94 1.20
CA SER A 354 4.09 -25.03 2.11
C SER A 354 4.50 -26.43 1.59
N GLY A 355 4.62 -27.42 2.49
CA GLY A 355 4.45 -28.83 2.10
C GLY A 355 5.67 -29.77 2.10
N LYS A 356 6.55 -29.73 3.10
CA LYS A 356 7.53 -30.83 3.31
C LYS A 356 6.83 -32.05 3.95
N LYS A 357 6.74 -33.17 3.22
CA LYS A 357 6.32 -34.47 3.78
C LYS A 357 7.44 -35.05 4.67
N LEU A 358 7.09 -35.63 5.80
CA LEU A 358 7.94 -36.57 6.55
C LEU A 358 7.41 -37.99 6.42
N SER A 359 8.32 -38.98 6.46
CA SER A 359 8.04 -40.40 6.25
C SER A 359 7.71 -41.14 7.55
N SER A 360 6.76 -42.07 7.48
CA SER A 360 6.35 -42.93 8.60
C SER A 360 7.23 -44.18 8.75
N SER A 361 7.68 -44.49 9.96
CA SER A 361 8.27 -45.79 10.30
C SER A 361 7.83 -46.29 11.70
N LYS A 362 7.41 -47.56 11.73
CA LYS A 362 6.51 -48.19 12.71
C LYS A 362 7.25 -49.02 13.77
N LYS A 363 6.93 -48.82 15.06
CA LYS A 363 7.08 -49.72 16.24
C LYS A 363 6.38 -49.02 17.43
N GLN A 364 5.31 -49.47 18.08
CA GLN A 364 4.78 -50.78 18.49
C GLN A 364 5.34 -51.30 19.84
N SER A 365 4.40 -51.53 20.79
CA SER A 365 4.42 -52.46 21.95
C SER A 365 4.52 -51.90 23.39
N GLN A 366 3.63 -52.46 24.23
CA GLN A 366 3.70 -52.70 25.69
C GLN A 366 3.57 -51.54 26.70
N GLN A 367 2.36 -51.44 27.26
CA GLN A 367 2.20 -51.41 28.73
C GLN A 367 2.56 -52.79 29.31
N PRO A 368 2.88 -52.86 30.61
CA PRO A 368 2.20 -53.82 31.49
C PRO A 368 1.45 -53.15 32.66
N ASN A 369 0.65 -53.95 33.36
CA ASN A 369 -0.28 -53.56 34.41
C ASN A 369 0.17 -54.13 35.77
N THR A 370 0.04 -53.37 36.86
CA THR A 370 0.23 -53.85 38.25
C THR A 370 -0.84 -53.23 39.17
N GLN A 371 -1.25 -53.96 40.20
CA GLN A 371 -2.52 -53.78 40.92
C GLN A 371 -2.38 -53.21 42.36
N GLN A 372 -3.51 -52.73 42.87
CA GLN A 372 -4.01 -52.88 44.27
C GLN A 372 -3.26 -52.27 45.47
N SER A 373 -3.97 -51.39 46.21
CA SER A 373 -4.58 -51.68 47.53
C SER A 373 -4.49 -50.55 48.57
N SER A 374 -5.44 -50.56 49.52
CA SER A 374 -5.46 -49.86 50.83
C SER A 374 -5.78 -48.34 50.75
N MET A 375 -6.78 -47.80 51.48
CA MET A 375 -7.01 -47.73 52.96
C MET A 375 -5.95 -46.85 53.65
N GLU A 376 -6.29 -45.90 54.55
CA GLU A 376 -7.57 -45.60 55.24
C GLU A 376 -7.55 -44.16 55.81
N THR A 377 -8.73 -43.54 56.07
CA THR A 377 -8.97 -42.33 56.93
C THR A 377 -8.19 -41.02 56.62
N ASP A 378 -8.62 -39.83 57.04
CA ASP A 378 -9.77 -39.41 57.87
C ASP A 378 -10.49 -38.24 57.17
#